data_AF-K8Y377-F1
#
_entry.id   AF-K8Y377-F1
#
_cell.length_a   1.000
_cell.length_b   1.000
_cell.length_c   1.000
_cell.angle_alpha   90.00
_cell.angle_beta   90.00
_cell.angle_gamma   90.00
#
_symmetry.space_group_name_H-M   'P 1'
#
loop_
_entity.id
_entity.type
_entity.pdbx_description
1 polymer ?
#
loop_
_entity_poly.entity_id
_entity_poly.type
_entity_poly.pdbx_seq_one_letter_code
_entity_poly.pdbx_strand_id
1 'polypeptide(L)' 'MTEYFVYFRERTGFAKVFRIRSRSLLGAKQRASRIFNTEKLSELLVSAIEIQHACSTDPFWIAHKFVGSKKWSSFA' A
#
# COMPACT_ATOMS: atom_id res chain seq x y z
N MET A 1 -6.56 -3.33 16.75
CA MET A 1 -5.51 -3.10 15.72
C MET A 1 -6.11 -3.50 14.40
N THR A 2 -6.07 -2.63 13.39
CA THR A 2 -6.75 -2.85 12.12
C THR A 2 -5.84 -3.59 11.15
N GLU A 3 -6.41 -4.51 10.39
CA GLU A 3 -5.72 -5.23 9.33
C GLU A 3 -5.91 -4.55 7.98
N TYR A 4 -4.83 -4.50 7.22
CA TYR A 4 -4.77 -3.89 5.91
C TYR A 4 -4.07 -4.82 4.92
N PHE A 5 -4.50 -4.77 3.67
CA PHE A 5 -3.73 -5.28 2.55
C PHE A 5 -3.01 -4.12 1.87
N VAL A 6 -1.72 -4.31 1.61
CA VAL A 6 -0.87 -3.38 0.87
C VAL A 6 -0.54 -4.02 -0.47
N TYR A 7 -0.85 -3.32 -1.55
CA TYR A 7 -0.63 -3.78 -2.91
C TYR A 7 0.46 -2.91 -3.53
N PHE A 8 1.56 -3.54 -3.94
CA PHE A 8 2.60 -2.92 -4.75
C PHE A 8 2.30 -3.24 -6.21
N ARG A 9 1.62 -2.30 -6.89
CA ARG A 9 1.22 -2.42 -8.29
C ARG A 9 2.43 -2.31 -9.19
N GLU A 10 2.67 -3.33 -10.00
CA GLU A 10 3.72 -3.34 -11.00
C GLU A 10 3.21 -2.72 -12.32
N ARG A 11 4.12 -2.14 -13.09
CA ARG A 11 3.80 -1.55 -14.42
C ARG A 11 3.27 -2.59 -15.42
N THR A 12 3.55 -3.86 -15.17
CA THR A 12 3.10 -5.02 -15.95
C THR A 12 1.65 -5.44 -15.66
N GLY A 13 1.00 -4.83 -14.65
CA GLY A 13 -0.37 -5.15 -14.23
C GLY A 13 -0.46 -6.14 -13.06
N PHE A 14 0.65 -6.72 -12.62
CA PHE A 14 0.70 -7.58 -11.43
C PHE A 14 0.73 -6.76 -10.14
N ALA A 15 0.46 -7.41 -9.01
CA ALA A 15 0.59 -6.78 -7.69
C ALA A 15 1.20 -7.75 -6.69
N LYS A 16 2.24 -7.30 -5.96
CA LYS A 16 2.68 -8.00 -4.74
C LYS A 16 1.85 -7.52 -3.57
N VAL A 17 1.27 -8.46 -2.83
CA VAL A 17 0.33 -8.17 -1.75
C VAL A 17 0.93 -8.55 -0.40
N PHE A 18 0.88 -7.61 0.55
CA PHE A 18 1.32 -7.83 1.93
C PHE A 18 0.16 -7.57 2.89
N ARG A 19 -0.05 -8.48 3.83
CA ARG A 19 -0.97 -8.25 4.95
C ARG A 19 -0.23 -7.60 6.10
N ILE A 20 -0.72 -6.45 6.55
CA ILE A 20 -0.15 -5.73 7.70
C ILE A 20 -1.20 -5.45 8.76
N ARG A 21 -0.73 -5.30 10.00
CA ARG A 21 -1.52 -4.79 11.12
C ARG A 21 -1.02 -3.40 11.49
N SER A 22 -1.92 -2.46 11.74
CA SER A 22 -1.60 -1.12 12.22
C SER A 22 -2.73 -0.56 13.10
N ARG A 23 -2.40 0.34 14.02
CA ARG A 23 -3.40 1.03 14.86
C ARG A 23 -4.16 2.14 14.10
N SER A 24 -3.59 2.64 13.00
CA SER A 24 -4.17 3.71 12.18
C SER A 24 -3.74 3.59 10.72
N LEU A 25 -4.45 4.31 9.83
CA LEU A 25 -4.10 4.41 8.41
C LEU A 25 -2.73 5.08 8.20
N LEU A 26 -2.38 6.09 9.03
CA LEU A 26 -1.05 6.71 8.98
C LEU A 26 0.06 5.68 9.26
N GLY A 27 -0.11 4.86 10.29
CA GLY A 27 0.84 3.78 10.58
C GLY A 27 0.91 2.73 9.46
N ALA A 28 -0.22 2.45 8.80
CA ALA A 28 -0.26 1.53 7.66
C ALA A 28 0.56 2.08 6.47
N LYS A 29 0.41 3.37 6.14
CA LYS A 29 1.17 4.07 5.10
C LYS A 29 2.67 4.09 5.36
N GLN A 30 3.07 4.36 6.61
CA GLN A 30 4.48 4.33 7.02
C GLN A 30 5.06 2.93 6.87
N ARG A 31 4.31 1.90 7.30
CA ARG A 31 4.74 0.51 7.19
C ARG A 31 4.83 0.04 5.74
N ALA A 32 3.86 0.40 4.90
CA ALA A 32 3.88 0.13 3.46
C ALA A 32 5.11 0.75 2.78
N SER A 33 5.43 2.00 3.12
CA SER A 33 6.64 2.68 2.61
C SER A 33 7.93 1.99 3.08
N ARG A 34 7.95 1.47 4.31
CA ARG A 34 9.09 0.71 4.83
C ARG A 34 9.28 -0.62 4.09
N ILE A 35 8.20 -1.37 3.89
CA ILE A 35 8.22 -2.64 3.13
C ILE A 35 8.77 -2.39 1.72
N PHE A 36 8.27 -1.34 1.05
CA PHE A 36 8.76 -0.93 -0.27
C PHE A 36 10.29 -0.80 -0.31
N ASN A 37 10.85 -0.06 0.66
CA ASN A 37 12.28 0.21 0.74
C ASN A 37 13.11 -1.01 1.18
N THR A 38 12.59 -1.84 2.11
CA THR A 38 13.32 -2.98 2.69
C THR A 38 13.35 -4.18 1.74
N GLU A 39 12.25 -4.49 1.08
CA GLU A 39 12.15 -5.60 0.12
C GLU A 39 12.84 -5.30 -1.22
N LYS A 40 13.54 -4.16 -1.33
CA LYS A 40 14.13 -3.62 -2.57
C LYS A 40 13.16 -3.72 -3.75
N LEU A 41 11.88 -3.45 -3.50
CA LEU A 41 10.89 -3.40 -4.57
C LEU A 41 11.29 -2.24 -5.47
N SER A 42 11.80 -2.57 -6.65
CA SER A 42 12.39 -1.58 -7.54
C SER A 42 11.33 -0.57 -7.97
N GLU A 43 11.64 0.71 -7.85
CA GLU A 43 10.82 1.81 -8.37
C GLU A 43 10.63 1.72 -9.90
N LEU A 44 11.49 0.96 -10.58
CA LEU A 44 11.35 0.65 -12.00
C LEU A 44 10.21 -0.34 -12.27
N LEU A 45 9.89 -1.19 -11.30
CA LEU A 45 8.88 -2.24 -11.44
C LEU A 45 7.53 -1.79 -10.88
N VAL A 46 7.53 -1.16 -9.71
CA VAL A 46 6.29 -0.73 -9.02
C VAL A 46 5.90 0.68 -9.48
N SER A 47 4.65 0.87 -9.89
CA SER A 47 4.06 2.16 -10.25
C SER A 47 3.32 2.83 -9.10
N ALA A 48 2.67 2.03 -8.24
CA ALA A 48 1.88 2.55 -7.13
C ALA A 48 1.86 1.59 -5.93
N ILE A 49 1.63 2.17 -4.76
CA ILE A 49 1.35 1.47 -3.51
C ILE A 49 -0.09 1.79 -3.12
N GLU A 50 -0.92 0.77 -2.97
CA GLU A 50 -2.33 0.91 -2.62
C GLU A 50 -2.61 0.19 -1.30
N ILE A 51 -3.55 0.73 -0.51
CA ILE A 51 -3.93 0.16 0.79
C ILE A 51 -5.44 -0.04 0.80
N GLN A 52 -5.86 -1.18 1.35
CA GLN A 52 -7.23 -1.59 1.52
C GLN A 52 -7.45 -2.17 2.93
N HIS A 53 -8.66 -2.05 3.47
CA HIS A 53 -9.04 -2.75 4.69
C HIS A 53 -9.15 -4.26 4.46
N ALA A 54 -8.53 -5.06 5.32
CA ALA A 54 -8.54 -6.51 5.15
C ALA A 54 -9.87 -7.18 5.56
N CYS A 55 -10.70 -6.49 6.35
CA CYS A 55 -11.95 -7.04 6.90
C CYS A 55 -13.21 -6.47 6.23
N SER A 56 -13.10 -5.87 5.04
CA SER A 56 -14.26 -5.31 4.34
C SER A 56 -14.88 -6.35 3.41
N THR A 57 -16.20 -6.52 3.49
CA THR A 57 -16.99 -7.30 2.52
C THR A 57 -17.14 -6.60 1.17
N ASP A 58 -16.97 -5.28 1.16
CA ASP A 58 -16.82 -4.47 -0.06
C ASP A 58 -15.38 -3.90 -0.09
N PRO A 59 -14.47 -4.51 -0.86
CA PRO A 59 -13.06 -4.16 -0.84
C PRO A 59 -12.80 -2.81 -1.53
N PHE A 60 -12.81 -1.70 -0.78
CA PHE A 60 -12.45 -0.36 -1.26
C PHE A 60 -11.01 0.03 -0.94
N TRP A 61 -10.40 0.79 -1.85
CA TRP A 61 -9.09 1.42 -1.62
C TRP A 61 -9.24 2.60 -0.69
N ILE A 62 -8.42 2.66 0.36
CA ILE A 62 -8.46 3.75 1.37
C ILE A 62 -7.29 4.71 1.25
N ALA A 63 -6.22 4.26 0.61
CA ALA A 63 -5.07 5.12 0.32
C ALA A 63 -4.29 4.60 -0.88
N HIS A 64 -3.63 5.52 -1.56
CA HIS A 64 -2.65 5.20 -2.59
C HIS A 64 -1.47 6.17 -2.56
N LYS A 65 -0.36 5.75 -3.15
CA LYS A 65 0.80 6.58 -3.41
C LYS A 65 1.49 6.10 -4.69
N PHE A 66 1.61 6.99 -5.66
CA PHE A 66 2.45 6.72 -6.83
C PHE A 66 3.93 6.70 -6.45
N VAL A 67 4.67 5.75 -7.01
CA VAL A 67 6.13 5.70 -6.87
C VAL A 67 6.74 6.96 -7.51
N GLY A 68 7.67 7.60 -6.82
CA GLY A 68 8.19 8.94 -7.15
C GLY A 68 7.45 10.10 -6.45
N SER A 69 6.22 9.89 -5.95
CA SER A 69 5.55 10.89 -5.11
C SER A 69 6.10 10.86 -3.68
N LYS A 70 6.21 12.02 -3.04
CA LYS A 70 6.47 12.12 -1.58
C LYS A 70 5.20 11.97 -0.74
N LYS A 71 4.02 12.17 -1.34
CA LYS A 71 2.74 12.28 -0.63
C LYS A 71 1.86 11.05 -0.84
N TRP A 72 1.11 10.71 0.20
CA TRP A 72 0.01 9.73 0.14
C TRP A 72 -1.30 10.45 -0.11
N SER A 73 -2.12 9.88 -0.99
CA SER A 73 -3.54 10.22 -1.11
C SER A 73 -4.35 9.27 -0.23
N SER A 74 -5.42 9.79 0.37
CA SER A 74 -6.40 8.97 1.10
C SER A 74 -7.77 9.25 0.53
N PHE A 75 -8.61 8.24 0.52
CA PHE A 75 -10.01 8.39 0.15
C PHE A 75 -10.81 8.57 1.44
N ALA A 76 -11.74 9.53 1.42
CA ALA A 76 -12.62 9.86 2.54
C ALA A 76 -13.78 8.86 2.60
#